data_AF-A0A3M1JSR8-F1
#
_entry.id   AF-A0A3M1JSR8-F1
#
_cell.length_a   1.000
_cell.length_b   1.000
_cell.length_c   1.000
_cell.angle_alpha   90.00
_cell.angle_beta   90.00
_cell.angle_gamma   90.00
#
_symmetry.space_group_name_H-M   'P 1'
#
loop_
_entity.id
_entity.type
_entity.pdbx_description
1 polymer ?
#
loop_
_entity_poly.entity_id
_entity_poly.type
_entity_poly.pdbx_seq_one_letter_code
_entity_poly.pdbx_strand_id
1 'polypeptide(L)' 'MVCGHGSRDEGAVTEFARVAQGLRGLMPDTPVEYGYLEFARPIIREGLDRLRERGVTRILAV' A
#
# COMPACT_ATOMS: atom_id res chain seq x y z
N MET A 1 4.20 -0.77 -4.87
CA MET A 1 3.77 -0.35 -3.52
C MET A 1 3.24 1.06 -3.63
N VAL A 2 2.04 1.30 -3.11
CA VAL A 2 1.42 2.63 -3.09
C VAL A 2 1.72 3.30 -1.75
N CYS A 3 2.37 4.45 -1.77
CA CYS A 3 2.86 5.16 -0.59
C CYS A 3 2.04 6.42 -0.34
N GLY A 4 1.20 6.39 0.70
CA GLY A 4 0.42 7.54 1.12
C GLY A 4 1.15 8.34 2.19
N HIS A 5 0.93 9.65 2.26
CA HIS A 5 1.35 10.43 3.43
C HIS A 5 0.59 9.98 4.69
N GLY A 6 -0.71 9.71 4.53
CA GLY A 6 -1.64 9.37 5.60
C GLY A 6 -2.37 10.60 6.15
N SER A 7 -3.52 10.35 6.77
CA SER A 7 -4.47 11.37 7.20
C SER A 7 -5.11 10.97 8.53
N ARG A 8 -5.61 11.95 9.28
CA ARG A 8 -6.49 11.72 10.45
C ARG A 8 -7.95 11.58 10.05
N ASP A 9 -8.29 11.89 8.80
CA ASP A 9 -9.61 11.67 8.23
C ASP A 9 -9.74 10.22 7.76
N GLU A 10 -10.64 9.47 8.39
CA GLU A 10 -10.90 8.05 8.08
C GLU A 10 -11.43 7.84 6.66
N GLY A 11 -12.17 8.81 6.12
CA GLY A 11 -12.67 8.81 4.75
C GLY A 11 -11.51 8.88 3.76
N ALA A 12 -10.59 9.82 3.95
CA ALA A 12 -9.40 9.95 3.11
C ALA A 12 -8.51 8.70 3.16
N VAL A 13 -8.34 8.10 4.34
CA VAL A 13 -7.61 6.82 4.50
C VAL A 13 -8.31 5.69 3.73
N THR A 14 -9.63 5.61 3.81
CA THR A 14 -10.42 4.58 3.12
C THR A 14 -10.34 4.74 1.60
N GLU A 15 -10.48 5.97 1.09
CA GLU A 15 -10.39 6.26 -0.34
C GLU A 15 -9.01 5.93 -0.91
N PHE A 16 -7.94 6.30 -0.19
CA PHE A 16 -6.59 5.92 -0.60
C PHE A 16 -6.41 4.40 -0.67
N ALA A 17 -6.89 3.67 0.34
CA ALA A 17 -6.80 2.21 0.36
C ALA A 17 -7.52 1.55 -0.83
N ARG A 18 -8.62 2.14 -1.32
CA ARG A 18 -9.35 1.67 -2.50
C ARG A 18 -8.52 1.74 -3.78
N VAL A 19 -7.61 2.71 -3.92
CA VAL A 19 -6.70 2.78 -5.07
C VAL A 19 -5.84 1.51 -5.14
N ALA A 20 -5.24 1.12 -4.02
CA ALA A 20 -4.42 -0.09 -3.96
C ALA A 20 -5.24 -1.37 -4.21
N GLN A 21 -6.49 -1.43 -3.74
CA GLN A 21 -7.41 -2.52 -4.04
C GLN A 21 -7.74 -2.60 -5.54
N GLY A 22 -8.01 -1.47 -6.18
CA GLY A 22 -8.24 -1.40 -7.63
C GLY A 22 -7.04 -1.88 -8.44
N LEU A 23 -5.83 -1.47 -8.04
CA LEU A 23 -4.59 -1.90 -8.69
C LEU A 23 -4.37 -3.41 -8.59
N ARG A 24 -4.75 -4.05 -7.47
CA ARG A 24 -4.69 -5.53 -7.36
C ARG A 24 -5.57 -6.22 -8.40
N GLY A 25 -6.74 -5.65 -8.72
CA GLY A 25 -7.62 -6.18 -9.76
C GLY A 25 -7.08 -5.98 -11.18
N LEU A 26 -6.42 -4.83 -11.43
CA LEU A 26 -5.83 -4.51 -12.73
C LEU A 26 -4.50 -5.23 -13.00
N MET A 27 -3.80 -5.66 -11.95
CA MET A 27 -2.48 -6.28 -12.03
C MET A 27 -2.44 -7.61 -11.25
N PRO A 28 -3.18 -8.65 -11.69
CA PRO A 28 -3.34 -9.88 -10.91
C PRO A 28 -2.02 -10.62 -10.63
N ASP A 29 -1.06 -10.54 -11.56
CA ASP A 29 0.25 -11.19 -11.42
C ASP A 29 1.27 -10.37 -10.63
N THR A 30 0.95 -9.11 -10.29
CA THR A 30 1.87 -8.22 -9.59
C THR A 30 1.47 -8.09 -8.12
N PRO A 31 2.38 -8.40 -7.18
CA PRO A 31 2.19 -8.09 -5.76
C PRO A 31 1.97 -6.59 -5.51
N VAL A 32 0.76 -6.21 -5.11
CA VAL A 32 0.43 -4.82 -4.73
C VAL A 32 0.12 -4.74 -3.24
N GLU A 33 0.91 -3.92 -2.54
CA GLU A 33 0.67 -3.47 -1.17
C GLU A 33 0.64 -1.94 -1.11
N TYR A 34 0.12 -1.41 -0.01
CA TYR A 34 0.10 0.01 0.30
C TYR A 34 0.49 0.27 1.75
N GLY A 35 0.86 1.50 2.05
CA GLY A 35 1.03 1.96 3.42
C GLY A 35 1.16 3.47 3.52
N TYR A 36 1.12 3.96 4.75
CA TYR A 36 1.17 5.39 5.08
C TYR A 36 2.48 5.78 5.77
N LEU A 37 2.91 7.02 5.56
CA LEU A 37 4.05 7.59 6.28
C LEU A 37 3.70 7.84 7.75
N GLU A 38 2.52 8.42 8.00
CA GLU A 38 2.05 8.75 9.35
C GLU A 38 0.51 8.79 9.46
N PHE A 39 0.00 8.98 10.68
CA PHE A 39 -1.43 9.14 11.07
C PHE A 39 -2.41 8.00 10.74
N ALA A 40 -2.04 7.05 9.88
CA ALA A 40 -2.88 5.96 9.44
C ALA A 40 -2.11 4.63 9.39
N ARG A 41 -2.86 3.52 9.31
CA ARG A 41 -2.31 2.15 9.18
C ARG A 41 -2.90 1.45 7.95
N PRO A 42 -2.15 0.54 7.31
CA PRO A 42 -0.79 0.09 7.65
C PRO A 42 0.27 1.15 7.35
N ILE A 43 1.38 1.18 8.11
CA ILE A 43 2.51 2.05 7.77
C ILE A 43 3.33 1.47 6.61
N ILE A 44 4.10 2.30 5.90
CA ILE A 44 4.91 1.87 4.75
C ILE A 44 5.80 0.65 5.08
N ARG A 45 6.40 0.60 6.28
CA ARG A 45 7.19 -0.56 6.72
C ARG A 45 6.40 -1.87 6.65
N GLU A 46 5.17 -1.87 7.17
CA GLU A 46 4.33 -3.06 7.23
C GLU A 46 3.95 -3.55 5.82
N GLY A 47 3.65 -2.63 4.89
CA GLY A 47 3.40 -2.97 3.49
C GLY A 47 4.65 -3.53 2.79
N LEU A 48 5.83 -2.96 3.09
CA LEU A 48 7.10 -3.42 2.57
C LEU A 48 7.47 -4.83 3.08
N ASP A 49 7.26 -5.08 4.36
CA ASP A 49 7.56 -6.37 4.99
C ASP A 49 6.68 -7.47 4.39
N ARG A 50 5.38 -7.22 4.15
CA ARG A 50 4.50 -8.15 3.42
C ARG A 50 4.98 -8.47 2.01
N LEU A 51 5.51 -7.47 1.28
CA LEU A 51 6.09 -7.72 -0.05
C LEU A 51 7.36 -8.58 0.05
N ARG A 52 8.21 -8.33 1.05
CA ARG A 52 9.42 -9.10 1.30
C ARG A 52 9.13 -10.54 1.70
N GLU A 53 8.15 -10.76 2.57
CA GLU A 53 7.69 -12.10 2.98
C GLU A 53 7.16 -12.92 1.79
N ARG A 54 6.62 -12.25 0.77
CA ARG A 54 6.21 -12.86 -0.50
C ARG A 54 7.36 -13.08 -1.49
N GLY A 55 8.61 -12.82 -1.10
CA GLY A 55 9.78 -13.01 -1.95
C GLY A 55 10.00 -11.91 -3.00
N VAL A 56 9.33 -10.76 -2.88
CA VAL A 56 9.50 -9.65 -3.83
C VAL A 56 10.86 -8.98 -3.59
N THR A 57 11.74 -9.04 -4.58
CA THR A 57 13.11 -8.49 -4.51
C THR A 57 13.26 -7.13 -5.19
N ARG A 58 12.30 -6.72 -6.02
CA ARG A 58 12.27 -5.42 -6.69
C ARG A 58 10.90 -4.78 -6.51
N ILE A 59 10.88 -3.56 -5.96
CA ILE A 59 9.65 -2.86 -5.61
C ILE A 59 9.67 -1.48 -6.25
N LEU A 60 8.64 -1.19 -7.05
CA LEU A 60 8.32 0.16 -7.46
C LEU A 60 7.48 0.81 -6.36
N ALA A 61 7.97 1.91 -5.79
CA ALA A 61 7.23 2.72 -4.81
C ALA A 61 6.71 3.98 -5.52
N VAL A 62 5.40 4.22 -5.42
CA VAL A 62 4.69 5.35 -6.04
C VAL A 62 3.84 6.04 -5.00
#